data_AF-A0A7J5B831-F1
#
_entry.id   AF-A0A7J5B831-F1
#
_cell.length_a   1.000
_cell.length_b   1.000
_cell.length_c   1.000
_cell.angle_alpha   90.00
_cell.angle_beta   90.00
_cell.angle_gamma   90.00
#
_symmetry.space_group_name_H-M   'P 1'
#
loop_
_entity.id
_entity.type
_entity.pdbx_description
1 polymer ?
#
loop_
_entity_poly.entity_id
_entity_poly.type
_entity_poly.pdbx_seq_one_letter_code
_entity_poly.pdbx_strand_id
1 'polypeptide(L)'
;MHRNTRQNILGAPSFAPGVEQQAGRSTISVTSTNAAAQQINHAVYERQGDAGAIDPATVTHGMDGDPIAAGAQVATRENDPELGVANRQTWTGRSVNADGRITVADPTTGHHRTLDADYVAEHVQLAYAVTGHGAQGMTVDTAHTVLSDEMDAAGAYVGMTRGRTANVLHVVAVDEQDAREQFIDAFARDSADRGLDEARKQVERDMHGIIAGNAATVAAEVDQLIHDAAKADRQTAVWDDAASQFARLREQHAAELHQLEQAVETTQATAQQLHAQVIAPLRAEAQTDGAEIAALRERATQAQQEARSAGRFSRRRAERDTQTATSEWEQACDRATQRWGSAPWGAGEVESWAERVSQQRAGQDPQVRDASKASTVAKIELNTAHKRHPLEAQGLARRVFRNDPAAQFLTAESGERRAAQNTERWRGRATDLRAEAVELRQLPTDQAAERVQAKHQAAAEHAAREKQLARERAERLRKQDPYRSPTQHQPGPSRGPSLGL
;
A
#
# COMPACT_ATOMS: atom_id res chain seq x y z
N MET A 1 -6.18 -47.83 15.67
CA MET A 1 -5.45 -47.22 16.81
C MET A 1 -3.93 -47.31 16.55
N HIS A 2 -3.45 -46.75 15.43
CA HIS A 2 -2.06 -46.89 14.94
C HIS A 2 -1.51 -45.59 14.30
N ARG A 3 -2.12 -44.43 14.61
CA ARG A 3 -1.68 -43.11 14.10
C ARG A 3 -0.65 -42.40 14.99
N ASN A 4 -0.17 -43.01 16.08
CA ASN A 4 0.48 -42.27 17.17
C ASN A 4 1.94 -42.69 17.49
N THR A 5 2.62 -43.38 16.58
CA THR A 5 4.03 -43.80 16.80
C THR A 5 5.04 -42.91 16.08
N ARG A 6 4.72 -42.39 14.87
CA ARG A 6 5.63 -41.50 14.12
C ARG A 6 5.73 -40.07 14.69
N GLN A 7 4.66 -39.55 15.31
CA GLN A 7 4.72 -38.29 16.08
C GLN A 7 5.60 -38.38 17.33
N ASN A 8 5.87 -39.60 17.83
CA ASN A 8 6.50 -39.80 19.13
C ASN A 8 8.05 -39.71 19.12
N ILE A 9 8.71 -39.72 17.94
CA ILE A 9 10.17 -39.50 17.86
C ILE A 9 10.53 -38.03 18.02
N LEU A 10 9.70 -37.12 17.51
CA LEU A 10 9.89 -35.67 17.69
C LEU A 10 9.73 -35.25 19.16
N GLY A 11 9.11 -36.10 20.00
CA GLY A 11 8.99 -35.94 21.46
C GLY A 11 9.92 -36.83 22.30
N ALA A 12 10.72 -37.71 21.69
CA ALA A 12 11.59 -38.62 22.43
C ALA A 12 12.83 -37.90 23.01
N PRO A 13 13.26 -38.22 24.24
CA PRO A 13 14.43 -37.61 24.87
C PRO A 13 15.76 -37.92 24.15
N SER A 14 15.80 -38.90 23.24
CA SER A 14 16.98 -39.26 22.44
C SER A 14 17.18 -38.40 21.18
N PHE A 15 16.16 -37.68 20.71
CA PHE A 15 16.29 -36.72 19.61
C PHE A 15 16.64 -35.37 20.22
N ALA A 16 17.93 -35.09 20.48
CA ALA A 16 18.35 -33.95 21.30
C ALA A 16 19.18 -32.85 20.56
N PRO A 17 18.83 -32.40 19.34
CA PRO A 17 19.59 -31.34 18.68
C PRO A 17 19.56 -30.00 19.47
N GLY A 18 18.52 -29.75 20.27
CA GLY A 18 18.39 -28.53 21.07
C GLY A 18 19.34 -28.44 22.29
N VAL A 19 19.75 -29.58 22.86
CA VAL A 19 20.67 -29.60 24.03
C VAL A 19 22.12 -29.38 23.60
N GLU A 20 22.49 -29.84 22.40
CA GLU A 20 23.83 -29.68 21.85
C GLU A 20 24.10 -28.26 21.34
N GLN A 21 23.08 -27.56 20.84
CA GLN A 21 23.19 -26.14 20.48
C GLN A 21 23.42 -25.24 21.70
N GLN A 22 22.84 -25.56 22.86
CA GLN A 22 23.13 -24.86 24.12
C GLN A 22 24.60 -25.03 24.58
N ALA A 23 25.28 -26.10 24.15
CA ALA A 23 26.69 -26.33 24.40
C ALA A 23 27.62 -25.65 23.37
N GLY A 24 27.08 -24.82 22.47
CA GLY A 24 27.84 -24.09 21.45
C GLY A 24 28.32 -24.96 20.27
N ARG A 25 27.73 -26.15 20.08
CA ARG A 25 28.02 -27.04 18.96
C ARG A 25 27.01 -26.84 17.85
N SER A 26 27.48 -26.76 16.61
CA SER A 26 26.60 -26.67 15.44
C SER A 26 25.98 -28.05 15.15
N THR A 27 24.66 -28.11 15.05
CA THR A 27 23.91 -29.35 14.82
C THR A 27 22.90 -29.18 13.69
N ILE A 28 22.78 -30.19 12.82
CA ILE A 28 21.76 -30.23 11.75
C ILE A 28 21.02 -31.57 11.73
N SER A 29 19.73 -31.51 11.42
CA SER A 29 18.93 -32.71 11.13
C SER A 29 18.79 -32.93 9.62
N VAL A 30 18.91 -34.17 9.16
CA VAL A 30 18.80 -34.54 7.75
C VAL A 30 17.65 -35.53 7.56
N THR A 31 16.80 -35.26 6.56
CA THR A 31 15.64 -36.08 6.23
C THR A 31 15.45 -36.25 4.72
N SER A 32 14.49 -37.07 4.31
CA SER A 32 14.21 -37.40 2.90
C SER A 32 13.36 -36.35 2.20
N THR A 33 12.44 -35.68 2.91
CA THR A 33 11.45 -34.76 2.30
C THR A 33 11.44 -33.36 2.92
N ASN A 34 11.02 -32.35 2.14
CA ASN A 34 10.88 -30.98 2.65
C ASN A 34 9.81 -30.88 3.73
N ALA A 35 8.71 -31.63 3.60
CA ALA A 35 7.64 -31.67 4.60
C ALA A 35 8.13 -32.22 5.95
N ALA A 36 8.94 -33.30 5.93
CA ALA A 36 9.57 -33.80 7.15
C ALA A 36 10.58 -32.81 7.72
N ALA A 37 11.33 -32.09 6.88
CA ALA A 37 12.28 -31.08 7.34
C ALA A 37 11.56 -29.92 8.04
N GLN A 38 10.44 -29.46 7.48
CA GLN A 38 9.59 -28.44 8.10
C GLN A 38 9.03 -28.89 9.45
N GLN A 39 8.52 -30.13 9.54
CA GLN A 39 8.02 -30.67 10.83
C GLN A 39 9.11 -30.74 11.90
N ILE A 40 10.34 -31.15 11.54
CA ILE A 40 11.47 -31.17 12.47
C ILE A 40 11.87 -29.74 12.84
N ASN A 41 11.92 -28.81 11.88
CA ASN A 41 12.24 -27.41 12.12
C ASN A 41 11.28 -26.80 13.16
N HIS A 42 9.98 -26.98 12.96
CA HIS A 42 8.95 -26.52 13.88
C HIS A 42 9.09 -27.15 15.27
N ALA A 43 9.25 -28.48 15.34
CA ALA A 43 9.39 -29.18 16.60
C ALA A 43 10.66 -28.78 17.39
N VAL A 44 11.77 -28.50 16.69
CA VAL A 44 13.00 -28.00 17.32
C VAL A 44 12.82 -26.56 17.81
N TYR A 45 12.12 -25.72 17.05
CA TYR A 45 11.79 -24.35 17.47
C TYR A 45 10.98 -24.34 18.77
N GLU A 46 9.88 -25.08 18.83
CA GLU A 46 9.02 -25.17 20.02
C GLU A 46 9.82 -25.62 21.25
N ARG A 47 10.62 -26.68 21.09
CA ARG A 47 11.46 -27.20 22.19
C ARG A 47 12.50 -26.19 22.66
N GLN A 48 13.07 -25.38 21.77
CA GLN A 48 14.02 -24.34 22.16
C GLN A 48 13.34 -23.13 22.80
N GLY A 49 12.09 -22.84 22.45
CA GLY A 49 11.23 -21.91 23.18
C GLY A 49 10.98 -22.38 24.61
N ASP A 50 10.56 -23.63 24.79
CA ASP A 50 10.34 -24.24 26.12
C ASP A 50 11.60 -24.25 26.98
N ALA A 51 12.77 -24.44 26.36
CA ALA A 51 14.07 -24.41 27.03
C ALA A 51 14.61 -22.99 27.28
N GLY A 52 13.91 -21.93 26.84
CA GLY A 52 14.30 -20.53 27.02
C GLY A 52 15.48 -20.08 26.14
N ALA A 53 15.86 -20.86 25.13
CA ALA A 53 16.90 -20.49 24.16
C ALA A 53 16.37 -19.56 23.05
N ILE A 54 15.06 -19.61 22.80
CA ILE A 54 14.33 -18.71 21.92
C ILE A 54 13.45 -17.82 22.77
N ASP A 55 13.44 -16.51 22.49
CA ASP A 55 12.55 -15.55 23.12
C ASP A 55 11.32 -15.29 22.21
N PRO A 56 10.16 -15.90 22.50
CA PRO A 56 8.97 -15.78 21.68
C PRO A 56 8.17 -14.49 21.93
N ALA A 57 8.72 -13.50 22.67
CA ALA A 57 8.00 -12.26 22.99
C ALA A 57 7.56 -11.48 21.74
N THR A 58 8.29 -11.58 20.63
CA THR A 58 7.89 -11.04 19.33
C THR A 58 8.23 -12.03 18.24
N VAL A 59 7.22 -12.43 17.48
CA VAL A 59 7.33 -13.43 16.41
C VAL A 59 6.97 -12.80 15.07
N THR A 60 7.69 -13.21 14.03
CA THR A 60 7.29 -13.05 12.63
C THR A 60 7.16 -14.43 12.00
N HIS A 61 6.72 -14.52 10.75
CA HIS A 61 6.53 -15.81 10.08
C HIS A 61 7.40 -15.90 8.84
N GLY A 62 8.07 -17.04 8.67
CA GLY A 62 8.86 -17.33 7.48
C GLY A 62 8.01 -17.80 6.30
N MET A 63 8.68 -18.12 5.19
CA MET A 63 8.08 -18.56 3.93
C MET A 63 7.24 -19.84 4.03
N ASP A 64 7.60 -20.71 4.98
CA ASP A 64 6.89 -21.96 5.23
C ASP A 64 5.76 -21.78 6.27
N GLY A 65 5.51 -20.55 6.72
CA GLY A 65 4.51 -20.22 7.74
C GLY A 65 4.95 -20.50 9.19
N ASP A 66 6.19 -20.97 9.40
CA ASP A 66 6.74 -21.21 10.73
C ASP A 66 7.07 -19.91 11.49
N PRO A 67 6.85 -19.88 12.82
CA PRO A 67 7.23 -18.74 13.63
C PRO A 67 8.75 -18.58 13.70
N ILE A 68 9.20 -17.33 13.63
CA ILE A 68 10.60 -16.92 13.78
C ILE A 68 10.66 -15.88 14.88
N ALA A 69 11.54 -16.11 15.85
CA ALA A 69 11.75 -15.22 16.99
C ALA A 69 13.25 -15.02 17.29
N ALA A 70 13.55 -14.17 18.26
CA ALA A 70 14.93 -13.95 18.69
C ALA A 70 15.51 -15.26 19.26
N GLY A 71 16.74 -15.61 18.87
CA GLY A 71 17.40 -16.87 19.18
C GLY A 71 17.23 -17.95 18.10
N ALA A 72 16.25 -17.83 17.18
CA ALA A 72 15.98 -18.87 16.20
C ALA A 72 17.06 -18.97 15.09
N GLN A 73 17.39 -20.18 14.67
CA GLN A 73 18.25 -20.43 13.52
C GLN A 73 17.44 -20.44 12.22
N VAL A 74 17.85 -19.59 11.27
CA VAL A 74 17.13 -19.38 10.01
C VAL A 74 18.06 -19.49 8.80
N ALA A 75 17.51 -19.75 7.63
CA ALA A 75 18.23 -19.72 6.36
C ALA A 75 17.50 -18.86 5.32
N THR A 76 18.27 -18.09 4.57
CA THR A 76 17.78 -17.30 3.43
C THR A 76 17.66 -18.17 2.19
N ARG A 77 16.63 -17.97 1.37
CA ARG A 77 16.30 -18.84 0.21
C ARG A 77 16.39 -18.14 -1.15
N GLU A 78 16.65 -16.84 -1.12
CA GLU A 78 16.87 -15.99 -2.28
C GLU A 78 18.16 -15.18 -2.11
N ASN A 79 18.91 -14.96 -3.19
CA ASN A 79 20.03 -14.04 -3.14
C ASN A 79 19.50 -12.61 -3.19
N ASP A 80 19.93 -11.76 -2.27
CA ASP A 80 19.66 -10.32 -2.33
C ASP A 80 20.97 -9.54 -2.12
N PRO A 81 21.52 -8.93 -3.18
CA PRO A 81 22.75 -8.15 -3.09
C PRO A 81 22.62 -6.86 -2.26
N GLU A 82 21.43 -6.27 -2.17
CA GLU A 82 21.19 -5.04 -1.41
C GLU A 82 21.13 -5.33 0.09
N LEU A 83 20.50 -6.45 0.46
CA LEU A 83 20.54 -6.98 1.84
C LEU A 83 21.86 -7.68 2.17
N GLY A 84 22.69 -7.96 1.16
CA GLY A 84 23.99 -8.63 1.30
C GLY A 84 23.86 -10.05 1.85
N VAL A 85 22.83 -10.78 1.40
CA VAL A 85 22.53 -12.16 1.82
C VAL A 85 22.59 -13.12 0.63
N ALA A 86 23.11 -14.32 0.88
CA ALA A 86 23.17 -15.40 -0.11
C ALA A 86 22.09 -16.46 0.14
N ASN A 87 21.62 -17.10 -0.92
CA ASN A 87 20.76 -18.27 -0.84
C ASN A 87 21.47 -19.40 -0.09
N ARG A 88 20.75 -20.04 0.82
CA ARG A 88 21.17 -21.08 1.78
C ARG A 88 22.14 -20.58 2.86
N GLN A 89 22.36 -19.28 3.00
CA GLN A 89 23.13 -18.75 4.11
C GLN A 89 22.34 -18.90 5.42
N THR A 90 23.00 -19.41 6.46
CA THR A 90 22.39 -19.65 7.77
C THR A 90 22.70 -18.50 8.72
N TRP A 91 21.73 -18.14 9.54
CA TRP A 91 21.79 -17.02 10.46
C TRP A 91 21.14 -17.36 11.81
N THR A 92 21.47 -16.58 12.83
CA THR A 92 20.79 -16.58 14.13
C THR A 92 19.98 -15.29 14.29
N GLY A 93 18.68 -15.39 14.58
CA GLY A 93 17.83 -14.26 14.87
C GLY A 93 18.29 -13.53 16.14
N ARG A 94 18.57 -12.23 16.04
CA ARG A 94 18.96 -11.37 17.17
C ARG A 94 17.78 -10.65 17.79
N SER A 95 16.89 -10.14 16.95
CA SER A 95 15.70 -9.41 17.37
C SER A 95 14.66 -9.44 16.26
N VAL A 96 13.39 -9.45 16.67
CA VAL A 96 12.24 -9.31 15.78
C VAL A 96 11.54 -8.00 16.15
N ASN A 97 11.29 -7.16 15.15
CA ASN A 97 10.58 -5.91 15.32
C ASN A 97 9.07 -6.12 15.16
N ALA A 98 8.26 -5.24 15.75
CA ALA A 98 6.80 -5.28 15.63
C ALA A 98 6.28 -5.09 14.19
N ASP A 99 7.11 -4.55 13.29
CA ASP A 99 6.82 -4.40 11.87
C ASP A 99 7.17 -5.65 11.03
N GLY A 100 7.64 -6.73 11.66
CA GLY A 100 7.97 -8.00 11.03
C GLY A 100 9.42 -8.10 10.51
N ARG A 101 10.21 -7.03 10.59
CA ARG A 101 11.65 -7.07 10.25
C ARG A 101 12.44 -7.86 11.29
N ILE A 102 13.48 -8.54 10.84
CA ILE A 102 14.39 -9.27 11.73
C ILE A 102 15.82 -8.80 11.55
N THR A 103 16.53 -8.64 12.67
CA THR A 103 17.99 -8.54 12.65
C THR A 103 18.56 -9.94 12.86
N VAL A 104 19.42 -10.38 11.96
CA VAL A 104 20.07 -11.69 11.99
C VAL A 104 21.58 -11.53 12.10
N ALA A 105 22.24 -12.52 12.71
CA ALA A 105 23.70 -12.57 12.88
C ALA A 105 24.26 -13.81 12.17
N ASP A 106 25.36 -13.63 11.43
CA ASP A 106 26.10 -14.76 10.90
C ASP A 106 26.76 -15.53 12.06
N PRO A 107 26.54 -16.85 12.19
CA PRO A 107 27.00 -17.61 13.35
C PRO A 107 28.53 -17.77 13.40
N THR A 108 29.24 -17.54 12.29
CA THR A 108 30.70 -17.66 12.22
C THR A 108 31.40 -16.32 12.39
N THR A 109 30.91 -15.28 11.71
CA THR A 109 31.56 -13.97 11.67
C THR A 109 30.96 -12.97 12.65
N GLY A 110 29.75 -13.23 13.16
CA GLY A 110 29.00 -12.32 14.01
C GLY A 110 28.43 -11.09 13.28
N HIS A 111 28.64 -10.97 11.96
CA HIS A 111 28.12 -9.85 11.19
C HIS A 111 26.60 -9.85 11.18
N HIS A 112 26.02 -8.67 11.39
CA HIS A 112 24.57 -8.49 11.41
C HIS A 112 24.01 -8.00 10.09
N ARG A 113 22.79 -8.43 9.78
CA ARG A 113 21.95 -7.93 8.68
C ARG A 113 20.54 -7.69 9.20
N THR A 114 19.85 -6.71 8.64
CA THR A 114 18.42 -6.51 8.89
C THR A 114 17.68 -6.92 7.63
N LEU A 115 16.76 -7.87 7.77
CA LEU A 115 15.93 -8.37 6.68
C LEU A 115 14.55 -7.73 6.78
N ASP A 116 14.05 -7.26 5.65
CA ASP A 116 12.74 -6.62 5.56
C ASP A 116 11.61 -7.65 5.75
N ALA A 117 10.46 -7.21 6.27
CA ALA A 117 9.36 -8.10 6.64
C ALA A 117 8.86 -8.93 5.45
N ASP A 118 8.77 -8.32 4.26
CA ASP A 118 8.38 -9.01 3.03
C ASP A 118 9.40 -10.09 2.64
N TYR A 119 10.70 -9.76 2.73
CA TYR A 119 11.77 -10.72 2.47
C TYR A 119 11.76 -11.88 3.47
N VAL A 120 11.47 -11.61 4.74
CA VAL A 120 11.32 -12.66 5.77
C VAL A 120 10.15 -13.58 5.45
N ALA A 121 8.99 -12.99 5.12
CA ALA A 121 7.78 -13.73 4.83
C ALA A 121 7.86 -14.56 3.55
N GLU A 122 8.70 -14.19 2.58
CA GLU A 122 8.79 -14.89 1.29
C GLU A 122 10.04 -15.75 1.12
N HIS A 123 11.13 -15.45 1.84
CA HIS A 123 12.46 -16.00 1.54
C HIS A 123 13.27 -16.46 2.76
N VAL A 124 12.68 -16.48 3.96
CA VAL A 124 13.35 -16.96 5.17
C VAL A 124 12.59 -18.15 5.75
N GLN A 125 13.30 -19.21 6.11
CA GLN A 125 12.75 -20.39 6.79
C GLN A 125 13.64 -20.80 7.96
N LEU A 126 13.10 -21.58 8.89
CA LEU A 126 13.89 -22.23 9.95
C LEU A 126 14.94 -23.18 9.35
N ALA A 127 16.07 -23.33 10.02
CA ALA A 127 17.26 -24.01 9.49
C ALA A 127 17.86 -25.06 10.44
N TYR A 128 17.04 -25.73 11.24
CA TYR A 128 17.45 -26.85 12.10
C TYR A 128 17.48 -28.19 11.37
N ALA A 129 16.74 -28.31 10.28
CA ALA A 129 16.58 -29.50 9.48
C ALA A 129 16.56 -29.18 7.97
N VAL A 130 17.18 -30.07 7.20
CA VAL A 130 17.26 -29.98 5.73
C VAL A 130 17.08 -31.36 5.11
N THR A 131 16.81 -31.39 3.80
CA THR A 131 16.85 -32.66 3.06
C THR A 131 18.29 -33.10 2.80
N GLY A 132 18.51 -34.37 2.46
CA GLY A 132 19.85 -34.86 2.05
C GLY A 132 20.51 -34.02 0.95
N HIS A 133 19.73 -33.57 -0.03
CA HIS A 133 20.18 -32.63 -1.07
C HIS A 133 20.52 -31.23 -0.50
N GLY A 134 19.74 -30.75 0.46
CA GLY A 134 19.98 -29.48 1.16
C GLY A 134 21.24 -29.49 2.03
N ALA A 135 21.63 -30.66 2.56
CA ALA A 135 22.81 -30.83 3.40
C ALA A 135 24.14 -30.88 2.63
N GLN A 136 24.12 -30.90 1.28
CA GLN A 136 25.34 -31.01 0.48
C GLN A 136 26.28 -29.83 0.70
N GLY A 137 27.53 -30.14 1.06
CA GLY A 137 28.57 -29.13 1.32
C GLY A 137 28.54 -28.53 2.73
N MET A 138 27.55 -28.89 3.56
CA MET A 138 27.52 -28.50 4.97
C MET A 138 28.46 -29.39 5.79
N THR A 139 29.16 -28.79 6.75
CA THR A 139 29.90 -29.49 7.80
C THR A 139 29.52 -28.87 9.14
N VAL A 140 28.99 -29.67 10.05
CA VAL A 140 28.57 -29.27 11.39
C VAL A 140 29.26 -30.15 12.43
N ASP A 141 29.13 -29.85 13.72
CA ASP A 141 29.77 -30.65 14.77
C ASP A 141 29.04 -31.97 14.99
N THR A 142 27.71 -31.95 14.97
CA THR A 142 26.86 -33.16 15.05
C THR A 142 25.82 -33.18 13.94
N ALA A 143 25.60 -34.33 13.31
CA ALA A 143 24.49 -34.54 12.37
C ALA A 143 23.54 -35.64 12.85
N HIS A 144 22.24 -35.37 12.76
CA HIS A 144 21.19 -36.35 13.06
C HIS A 144 20.41 -36.67 11.78
N THR A 145 20.45 -37.90 11.32
CA THR A 145 19.69 -38.34 10.14
C THR A 145 18.44 -39.08 10.62
N VAL A 146 17.28 -38.76 10.06
CA VAL A 146 16.05 -39.52 10.30
C VAL A 146 15.82 -40.45 9.12
N LEU A 147 15.89 -41.76 9.36
CA LEU A 147 15.62 -42.77 8.34
C LEU A 147 14.10 -42.84 8.09
N SER A 148 13.71 -42.79 6.82
CA SER A 148 12.33 -42.98 6.39
C SER A 148 12.26 -43.90 5.18
N ASP A 149 11.05 -44.35 4.85
CA ASP A 149 10.81 -45.25 3.72
C ASP A 149 11.25 -44.65 2.38
N GLU A 150 11.32 -43.31 2.29
CA GLU A 150 11.71 -42.54 1.11
C GLU A 150 13.21 -42.19 1.08
N MET A 151 13.98 -42.53 2.11
CA MET A 151 15.43 -42.30 2.15
C MET A 151 16.18 -43.46 1.48
N ASP A 152 17.01 -43.15 0.50
CA ASP A 152 17.90 -44.10 -0.17
C ASP A 152 19.30 -44.14 0.48
N ALA A 153 20.13 -45.10 0.06
CA ALA A 153 21.50 -45.27 0.54
C ALA A 153 22.33 -43.98 0.42
N ALA A 154 22.15 -43.24 -0.69
CA ALA A 154 22.86 -41.98 -0.94
C ALA A 154 22.44 -40.87 0.03
N GLY A 155 21.14 -40.71 0.29
CA GLY A 155 20.59 -39.74 1.25
C GLY A 155 20.99 -40.06 2.69
N ALA A 156 20.94 -41.33 3.09
CA ALA A 156 21.39 -41.79 4.41
C ALA A 156 22.90 -41.56 4.57
N TYR A 157 23.71 -41.94 3.59
CA TYR A 157 25.15 -41.69 3.58
C TYR A 157 25.48 -40.20 3.68
N VAL A 158 24.78 -39.36 2.90
CA VAL A 158 24.98 -37.92 2.92
C VAL A 158 24.66 -37.32 4.29
N GLY A 159 23.58 -37.73 4.96
CA GLY A 159 23.26 -37.25 6.30
C GLY A 159 24.25 -37.75 7.37
N MET A 160 24.64 -39.02 7.27
CA MET A 160 25.55 -39.69 8.22
C MET A 160 27.04 -39.30 8.07
N THR A 161 27.35 -38.32 7.22
CA THR A 161 28.73 -37.85 6.98
C THR A 161 28.90 -36.34 7.17
N ARG A 162 27.88 -35.61 7.68
CA ARG A 162 27.93 -34.14 7.86
C ARG A 162 28.49 -33.69 9.20
N GLY A 163 28.41 -34.53 10.22
CA GLY A 163 28.92 -34.26 11.56
C GLY A 163 30.42 -34.56 11.66
N ARG A 164 31.19 -33.61 12.21
CA ARG A 164 32.63 -33.75 12.46
C ARG A 164 32.93 -34.64 13.67
N THR A 165 32.07 -34.58 14.70
CA THR A 165 32.30 -35.25 15.99
C THR A 165 31.33 -36.40 16.25
N ALA A 166 30.11 -36.32 15.73
CA ALA A 166 29.13 -37.40 15.84
C ALA A 166 28.14 -37.37 14.66
N ASN A 167 27.71 -38.56 14.23
CA ASN A 167 26.63 -38.76 13.27
C ASN A 167 25.68 -39.81 13.86
N VAL A 168 24.40 -39.45 14.02
CA VAL A 168 23.39 -40.31 14.66
C VAL A 168 22.28 -40.59 13.66
N LEU A 169 21.98 -41.86 13.43
CA LEU A 169 20.83 -42.28 12.63
C LEU A 169 19.67 -42.63 13.55
N HIS A 170 18.53 -41.98 13.35
CA HIS A 170 17.28 -42.25 14.04
C HIS A 170 16.40 -43.13 13.16
N VAL A 171 15.98 -44.28 13.67
CA VAL A 171 15.11 -45.25 12.97
C VAL A 171 13.85 -45.45 13.79
N VAL A 172 12.68 -45.36 13.12
CA VAL A 172 11.37 -45.55 13.75
C VAL A 172 10.95 -47.01 13.57
N ALA A 173 11.15 -47.83 14.59
CA ALA A 173 10.88 -49.26 14.49
C ALA A 173 10.08 -49.80 15.68
N VAL A 174 9.36 -50.89 15.43
CA VAL A 174 8.60 -51.64 16.44
C VAL A 174 9.56 -52.37 17.40
N ASP A 175 10.69 -52.86 16.90
CA ASP A 175 11.77 -53.46 17.66
C ASP A 175 13.14 -53.31 16.93
N GLU A 176 14.21 -53.84 17.52
CA GLU A 176 15.56 -53.77 16.95
C GLU A 176 15.68 -54.53 15.62
N GLN A 177 14.87 -55.58 15.42
CA GLN A 177 14.90 -56.37 14.20
C GLN A 177 14.24 -55.63 13.04
N ASP A 178 13.10 -54.98 13.28
CA ASP A 178 12.46 -54.04 12.35
C ASP A 178 13.38 -52.85 12.02
N ALA A 179 14.09 -52.29 13.01
CA ALA A 179 15.07 -51.22 12.78
C ALA A 179 16.20 -51.68 11.85
N ARG A 180 16.69 -52.91 12.05
CA ARG A 180 17.72 -53.52 11.22
C ARG A 180 17.21 -53.79 9.80
N GLU A 181 15.98 -54.27 9.65
CA GLU A 181 15.35 -54.51 8.34
C GLU A 181 15.17 -53.20 7.56
N GLN A 182 14.66 -52.15 8.19
CA GLN A 182 14.52 -50.82 7.56
C GLN A 182 15.88 -50.23 7.14
N PHE A 183 16.91 -50.39 7.97
CA PHE A 183 18.27 -49.98 7.62
C PHE A 183 18.81 -50.76 6.42
N ILE A 184 18.64 -52.09 6.41
CA ILE A 184 19.07 -52.94 5.29
C ILE A 184 18.31 -52.57 4.02
N ASP A 185 16.99 -52.34 4.09
CA ASP A 185 16.19 -51.98 2.93
C ASP A 185 16.59 -50.63 2.36
N ALA A 186 16.83 -49.62 3.21
CA ALA A 186 17.32 -48.33 2.76
C ALA A 186 18.66 -48.42 2.00
N PHE A 187 19.56 -49.30 2.46
CA PHE A 187 20.88 -49.52 1.83
C PHE A 187 20.90 -50.57 0.71
N ALA A 188 19.88 -51.43 0.61
CA ALA A 188 19.75 -52.44 -0.44
C ALA A 188 19.04 -51.93 -1.71
N ARG A 189 18.39 -50.76 -1.64
CA ARG A 189 17.70 -50.09 -2.76
C ARG A 189 18.62 -49.76 -3.96
N ASP A 190 19.95 -49.84 -3.82
CA ASP A 190 20.93 -49.69 -4.92
C ASP A 190 21.64 -51.00 -5.34
N SER A 191 21.05 -52.16 -5.03
CA SER A 191 21.54 -53.45 -5.54
C SER A 191 20.41 -54.18 -6.25
N ALA A 192 20.53 -54.22 -7.58
CA ALA A 192 19.71 -55.03 -8.47
C ALA A 192 19.84 -56.51 -8.09
N ASP A 193 18.88 -57.00 -7.31
CA ASP A 193 18.30 -58.36 -7.40
C ASP A 193 17.39 -58.60 -6.20
N ARG A 194 16.08 -58.81 -6.45
CA ARG A 194 15.21 -59.67 -5.62
C ARG A 194 13.89 -59.96 -6.35
N GLY A 195 13.54 -61.25 -6.44
CA GLY A 195 12.59 -61.83 -7.39
C GLY A 195 11.08 -61.64 -7.12
N LEU A 196 10.29 -62.27 -8.00
CA LEU A 196 8.86 -62.02 -8.28
C LEU A 196 7.88 -62.07 -7.10
N ASP A 197 8.15 -62.83 -6.03
CA ASP A 197 7.24 -62.93 -4.87
C ASP A 197 7.38 -61.76 -3.88
N GLU A 198 8.60 -61.27 -3.67
CA GLU A 198 8.81 -60.01 -2.95
C GLU A 198 8.40 -58.83 -3.81
N ALA A 199 8.63 -58.87 -5.12
CA ALA A 199 8.09 -57.87 -6.05
C ALA A 199 6.56 -57.80 -6.01
N ARG A 200 5.84 -58.92 -5.81
CA ARG A 200 4.37 -58.90 -5.70
C ARG A 200 3.88 -58.35 -4.36
N LYS A 201 4.47 -58.75 -3.23
CA LYS A 201 4.13 -58.17 -1.91
C LYS A 201 4.57 -56.72 -1.80
N GLN A 202 5.64 -56.35 -2.47
CA GLN A 202 6.10 -54.97 -2.61
C GLN A 202 5.14 -54.20 -3.52
N VAL A 203 4.69 -54.73 -4.66
CA VAL A 203 3.66 -54.10 -5.51
C VAL A 203 2.32 -53.95 -4.79
N GLU A 204 1.89 -54.92 -3.97
CA GLU A 204 0.66 -54.79 -3.18
C GLU A 204 0.78 -53.75 -2.04
N ARG A 205 1.97 -53.65 -1.42
CA ARG A 205 2.30 -52.60 -0.43
C ARG A 205 2.50 -51.23 -1.09
N ASP A 206 3.12 -51.18 -2.25
CA ASP A 206 3.36 -49.99 -3.07
C ASP A 206 2.04 -49.50 -3.64
N MET A 207 1.15 -50.38 -4.12
CA MET A 207 -0.20 -49.99 -4.55
C MET A 207 -1.03 -49.44 -3.39
N HIS A 208 -1.00 -50.08 -2.20
CA HIS A 208 -1.67 -49.52 -1.02
C HIS A 208 -1.02 -48.20 -0.55
N GLY A 209 0.30 -48.08 -0.61
CA GLY A 209 1.06 -46.88 -0.28
C GLY A 209 0.83 -45.75 -1.28
N ILE A 210 0.69 -46.07 -2.56
CA ILE A 210 0.34 -45.14 -3.65
C ILE A 210 -1.12 -44.71 -3.50
N ILE A 211 -2.06 -45.61 -3.24
CA ILE A 211 -3.48 -45.24 -3.03
C ILE A 211 -3.63 -44.39 -1.75
N ALA A 212 -2.98 -44.76 -0.65
CA ALA A 212 -2.98 -43.98 0.58
C ALA A 212 -2.24 -42.64 0.43
N GLY A 213 -1.14 -42.62 -0.33
CA GLY A 213 -0.37 -41.43 -0.67
C GLY A 213 -1.13 -40.49 -1.62
N ASN A 214 -1.85 -41.03 -2.59
CA ASN A 214 -2.74 -40.31 -3.50
C ASN A 214 -3.89 -39.68 -2.70
N ALA A 215 -4.52 -40.44 -1.80
CA ALA A 215 -5.56 -39.92 -0.91
C ALA A 215 -5.04 -38.78 -0.02
N ALA A 216 -3.84 -38.93 0.55
CA ALA A 216 -3.20 -37.89 1.35
C ALA A 216 -2.83 -36.65 0.52
N THR A 217 -2.33 -36.84 -0.70
CA THR A 217 -1.98 -35.76 -1.64
C THR A 217 -3.22 -34.97 -2.05
N VAL A 218 -4.30 -35.66 -2.42
CA VAL A 218 -5.57 -35.02 -2.77
C VAL A 218 -6.18 -34.28 -1.58
N ALA A 219 -6.13 -34.88 -0.38
CA ALA A 219 -6.62 -34.22 0.84
C ALA A 219 -5.82 -32.94 1.15
N ALA A 220 -4.49 -32.99 1.06
CA ALA A 220 -3.63 -31.83 1.27
C ALA A 220 -3.88 -30.72 0.24
N GLU A 221 -4.06 -31.05 -1.04
CA GLU A 221 -4.41 -30.05 -2.07
C GLU A 221 -5.78 -29.42 -1.79
N VAL A 222 -6.78 -30.23 -1.42
CA VAL A 222 -8.12 -29.72 -1.08
C VAL A 222 -8.07 -28.79 0.13
N ASP A 223 -7.29 -29.12 1.17
CA ASP A 223 -7.11 -28.27 2.34
C ASP A 223 -6.40 -26.96 1.97
N GLN A 224 -5.39 -27.02 1.10
CA GLN A 224 -4.70 -25.84 0.57
C GLN A 224 -5.64 -24.94 -0.24
N LEU A 225 -6.47 -25.51 -1.12
CA LEU A 225 -7.46 -24.76 -1.90
C LEU A 225 -8.49 -24.06 -1.00
N ILE A 226 -8.94 -24.73 0.06
CA ILE A 226 -9.84 -24.14 1.07
C ILE A 226 -9.14 -23.01 1.83
N HIS A 227 -7.89 -23.21 2.23
CA HIS A 227 -7.09 -22.18 2.88
C HIS A 227 -6.93 -20.94 1.98
N ASP A 228 -6.59 -21.14 0.70
CA ASP A 228 -6.42 -20.08 -0.27
C ASP A 228 -7.75 -19.38 -0.60
N ALA A 229 -8.86 -20.11 -0.61
CA ALA A 229 -10.20 -19.53 -0.75
C ALA A 229 -10.53 -18.63 0.45
N ALA A 230 -10.24 -19.08 1.68
CA ALA A 230 -10.42 -18.27 2.88
C ALA A 230 -9.50 -17.02 2.87
N LYS A 231 -8.27 -17.14 2.35
CA LYS A 231 -7.38 -15.98 2.14
C LYS A 231 -7.98 -15.01 1.12
N ALA A 232 -8.55 -15.51 0.02
CA ALA A 232 -9.22 -14.69 -0.98
C ALA A 232 -10.47 -13.98 -0.44
N ASP A 233 -11.25 -14.62 0.45
CA ASP A 233 -12.37 -13.94 1.14
C ASP A 233 -11.88 -12.80 2.05
N ARG A 234 -10.80 -13.03 2.81
CA ARG A 234 -10.20 -11.96 3.65
C ARG A 234 -9.77 -10.78 2.78
N GLN A 235 -9.18 -11.05 1.61
CA GLN A 235 -8.84 -9.99 0.66
C GLN A 235 -10.09 -9.31 0.09
N THR A 236 -11.15 -10.04 -0.20
CA THR A 236 -12.43 -9.48 -0.65
C THR A 236 -12.96 -8.46 0.36
N ALA A 237 -12.95 -8.80 1.65
CA ALA A 237 -13.37 -7.88 2.72
C ALA A 237 -12.49 -6.61 2.80
N VAL A 238 -11.17 -6.74 2.62
CA VAL A 238 -10.25 -5.59 2.58
C VAL A 238 -10.57 -4.64 1.43
N TRP A 239 -10.81 -5.18 0.23
CA TRP A 239 -11.13 -4.37 -0.95
C TRP A 239 -12.54 -3.78 -0.90
N ASP A 240 -13.49 -4.48 -0.27
CA ASP A 240 -14.86 -3.99 -0.06
C ASP A 240 -14.90 -2.82 0.94
N ASP A 241 -14.12 -2.90 2.03
CA ASP A 241 -13.95 -1.77 2.94
C ASP A 241 -13.26 -0.59 2.24
N ALA A 242 -12.23 -0.85 1.44
CA ALA A 242 -11.56 0.19 0.67
C ALA A 242 -12.52 0.89 -0.32
N ALA A 243 -13.36 0.13 -1.04
CA ALA A 243 -14.39 0.68 -1.91
C ALA A 243 -15.39 1.54 -1.13
N SER A 244 -15.81 1.07 0.04
CA SER A 244 -16.71 1.79 0.95
C SER A 244 -16.09 3.10 1.48
N GLN A 245 -14.78 3.12 1.76
CA GLN A 245 -14.07 4.34 2.17
C GLN A 245 -14.10 5.39 1.05
N PHE A 246 -13.87 5.00 -0.20
CA PHE A 246 -13.96 5.90 -1.34
C PHE A 246 -15.39 6.40 -1.60
N ALA A 247 -16.39 5.52 -1.50
CA ALA A 247 -17.78 5.89 -1.65
C ALA A 247 -18.20 6.93 -0.60
N ARG A 248 -17.86 6.71 0.68
CA ARG A 248 -18.10 7.68 1.76
C ARG A 248 -17.42 9.02 1.49
N LEU A 249 -16.18 9.01 1.02
CA LEU A 249 -15.45 10.23 0.68
C LEU A 249 -16.14 11.00 -0.44
N ARG A 250 -16.59 10.30 -1.50
CA ARG A 250 -17.32 10.88 -2.63
C ARG A 250 -18.63 11.52 -2.19
N GLU A 251 -19.40 10.82 -1.35
CA GLU A 251 -20.67 11.34 -0.80
C GLU A 251 -20.44 12.58 0.07
N GLN A 252 -19.41 12.58 0.93
CA GLN A 252 -19.03 13.73 1.73
C GLN A 252 -18.65 14.93 0.86
N HIS A 253 -17.82 14.72 -0.16
CA HIS A 253 -17.42 15.77 -1.10
C HIS A 253 -18.61 16.33 -1.86
N ALA A 254 -19.51 15.47 -2.36
CA ALA A 254 -20.72 15.91 -3.06
C ALA A 254 -21.66 16.73 -2.16
N ALA A 255 -21.87 16.30 -0.92
CA ALA A 255 -22.69 17.02 0.04
C ALA A 255 -22.08 18.39 0.40
N GLU A 256 -20.76 18.45 0.60
CA GLU A 256 -20.06 19.69 0.89
C GLU A 256 -20.12 20.68 -0.29
N LEU A 257 -19.84 20.22 -1.52
CA LEU A 257 -19.92 21.10 -2.69
C LEU A 257 -21.33 21.65 -2.88
N HIS A 258 -22.35 20.80 -2.72
CA HIS A 258 -23.74 21.24 -2.81
C HIS A 258 -24.08 22.34 -1.80
N GLN A 259 -23.64 22.19 -0.54
CA GLN A 259 -23.83 23.21 0.50
C GLN A 259 -23.09 24.52 0.16
N LEU A 260 -21.85 24.44 -0.32
CA LEU A 260 -21.06 25.60 -0.68
C LEU A 260 -21.62 26.32 -1.92
N GLU A 261 -22.12 25.59 -2.91
CA GLU A 261 -22.81 26.15 -4.07
C GLU A 261 -24.08 26.91 -3.67
N GLN A 262 -24.90 26.32 -2.79
CA GLN A 262 -26.06 27.01 -2.22
C GLN A 262 -25.66 28.27 -1.43
N ALA A 263 -24.57 28.20 -0.66
CA ALA A 263 -24.04 29.36 0.05
C ALA A 263 -23.59 30.47 -0.92
N VAL A 264 -22.94 30.14 -2.03
CA VAL A 264 -22.57 31.10 -3.08
C VAL A 264 -23.81 31.72 -3.71
N GLU A 265 -24.80 30.93 -4.08
CA GLU A 265 -26.04 31.43 -4.70
C GLU A 265 -26.79 32.39 -3.76
N THR A 266 -27.01 31.99 -2.51
CA THR A 266 -27.74 32.78 -1.51
C THR A 266 -27.02 34.07 -1.14
N THR A 267 -25.70 34.02 -0.92
CA THR A 267 -24.91 35.22 -0.58
C THR A 267 -24.80 36.17 -1.77
N GLN A 268 -24.67 35.66 -2.99
CA GLN A 268 -24.66 36.47 -4.20
C GLN A 268 -26.02 37.13 -4.45
N ALA A 269 -27.13 36.40 -4.32
CA ALA A 269 -28.47 36.96 -4.44
C ALA A 269 -28.71 38.06 -3.40
N THR A 270 -28.31 37.82 -2.15
CA THR A 270 -28.41 38.81 -1.07
C THR A 270 -27.61 40.07 -1.37
N ALA A 271 -26.36 39.93 -1.85
CA ALA A 271 -25.52 41.06 -2.22
C ALA A 271 -26.13 41.88 -3.37
N GLN A 272 -26.67 41.21 -4.40
CA GLN A 272 -27.34 41.86 -5.52
C GLN A 272 -28.61 42.60 -5.08
N GLN A 273 -29.42 41.98 -4.22
CA GLN A 273 -30.63 42.58 -3.69
C GLN A 273 -30.32 43.82 -2.85
N LEU A 274 -29.38 43.74 -1.91
CA LEU A 274 -28.97 44.87 -1.08
C LEU A 274 -28.39 46.01 -1.93
N HIS A 275 -27.52 45.69 -2.89
CA HIS A 275 -27.00 46.68 -3.83
C HIS A 275 -28.13 47.38 -4.60
N ALA A 276 -29.12 46.63 -5.10
CA ALA A 276 -30.28 47.18 -5.81
C ALA A 276 -31.15 48.08 -4.90
N GLN A 277 -31.37 47.67 -3.64
CA GLN A 277 -32.13 48.44 -2.66
C GLN A 277 -31.44 49.76 -2.28
N VAL A 278 -30.10 49.77 -2.19
CA VAL A 278 -29.32 50.97 -1.83
C VAL A 278 -29.13 51.90 -3.03
N ILE A 279 -28.88 51.36 -4.23
CA ILE A 279 -28.59 52.20 -5.41
C ILE A 279 -29.83 52.92 -5.94
N ALA A 280 -31.02 52.33 -5.84
CA ALA A 280 -32.26 52.91 -6.34
C ALA A 280 -32.58 54.30 -5.73
N PRO A 281 -32.62 54.49 -4.40
CA PRO A 281 -32.87 55.81 -3.81
C PRO A 281 -31.72 56.79 -4.12
N LEU A 282 -30.46 56.35 -4.05
CA LEU A 282 -29.30 57.19 -4.37
C LEU A 282 -29.34 57.71 -5.82
N ARG A 283 -29.77 56.88 -6.77
CA ARG A 283 -29.91 57.26 -8.17
C ARG A 283 -31.03 58.29 -8.35
N ALA A 284 -32.16 58.11 -7.68
CA ALA A 284 -33.27 59.08 -7.73
C ALA A 284 -32.89 60.44 -7.11
N GLU A 285 -32.19 60.44 -5.98
CA GLU A 285 -31.66 61.65 -5.35
C GLU A 285 -30.65 62.35 -6.26
N ALA A 286 -29.68 61.61 -6.83
CA ALA A 286 -28.73 62.18 -7.76
C ALA A 286 -29.42 62.74 -9.01
N GLN A 287 -30.37 62.03 -9.61
CA GLN A 287 -31.13 62.56 -10.76
C GLN A 287 -31.85 63.87 -10.44
N THR A 288 -32.41 63.99 -9.22
CA THR A 288 -33.08 65.23 -8.77
C THR A 288 -32.08 66.38 -8.63
N ASP A 289 -30.97 66.16 -7.92
CA ASP A 289 -29.91 67.17 -7.74
C ASP A 289 -29.31 67.59 -9.11
N GLY A 290 -29.12 66.64 -10.02
CA GLY A 290 -28.60 66.90 -11.36
C GLY A 290 -29.59 67.64 -12.27
N ALA A 291 -30.88 67.36 -12.16
CA ALA A 291 -31.94 68.08 -12.87
C ALA A 291 -32.05 69.54 -12.38
N GLU A 292 -31.88 69.79 -11.07
CA GLU A 292 -31.81 71.14 -10.52
C GLU A 292 -30.64 71.93 -11.12
N ILE A 293 -29.44 71.33 -11.13
CA ILE A 293 -28.23 71.94 -11.71
C ILE A 293 -28.42 72.25 -13.20
N ALA A 294 -28.99 71.31 -13.96
CA ALA A 294 -29.28 71.49 -15.37
C ALA A 294 -30.26 72.65 -15.61
N ALA A 295 -31.32 72.75 -14.80
CA ALA A 295 -32.31 73.83 -14.90
C ALA A 295 -31.75 75.20 -14.49
N LEU A 296 -30.90 75.25 -13.45
CA LEU A 296 -30.20 76.48 -13.03
C LEU A 296 -29.21 76.95 -14.11
N ARG A 297 -28.51 76.01 -14.75
CA ARG A 297 -27.61 76.32 -15.86
C ARG A 297 -28.35 76.89 -17.07
N GLU A 298 -29.49 76.30 -17.42
CA GLU A 298 -30.31 76.79 -18.52
C GLU A 298 -30.78 78.23 -18.22
N ARG A 299 -31.23 78.50 -17.00
CA ARG A 299 -31.58 79.86 -16.53
C ARG A 299 -30.40 80.82 -16.61
N ALA A 300 -29.21 80.43 -16.17
CA ALA A 300 -28.00 81.24 -16.28
C ALA A 300 -27.64 81.55 -17.74
N THR A 301 -27.81 80.56 -18.63
CA THR A 301 -27.56 80.71 -20.07
C THR A 301 -28.57 81.66 -20.71
N GLN A 302 -29.85 81.55 -20.36
CA GLN A 302 -30.92 82.45 -20.82
C GLN A 302 -30.69 83.88 -20.32
N ALA A 303 -30.41 84.07 -19.03
CA ALA A 303 -30.11 85.39 -18.47
C ALA A 303 -28.90 86.05 -19.17
N GLN A 304 -27.87 85.27 -19.50
CA GLN A 304 -26.71 85.76 -20.26
C GLN A 304 -27.09 86.17 -21.69
N GLN A 305 -27.98 85.44 -22.36
CA GLN A 305 -28.49 85.80 -23.69
C GLN A 305 -29.33 87.08 -23.65
N GLU A 306 -30.21 87.22 -22.65
CA GLU A 306 -31.01 88.42 -22.42
C GLU A 306 -30.13 89.64 -22.11
N ALA A 307 -29.06 89.47 -21.32
CA ALA A 307 -28.10 90.53 -21.06
C ALA A 307 -27.35 90.99 -22.32
N ARG A 308 -27.09 90.08 -23.26
CA ARG A 308 -26.48 90.40 -24.57
C ARG A 308 -27.44 91.17 -25.49
N SER A 309 -28.74 90.91 -25.40
CA SER A 309 -29.77 91.58 -26.22
C SER A 309 -30.38 92.82 -25.53
N ALA A 310 -30.07 93.07 -24.26
CA ALA A 310 -30.60 94.19 -23.48
C ALA A 310 -30.15 95.57 -24.01
N GLY A 311 -31.12 96.50 -24.12
CA GLY A 311 -30.85 97.90 -24.44
C GLY A 311 -30.18 98.69 -23.31
N ARG A 312 -29.71 99.91 -23.59
CA ARG A 312 -28.96 100.78 -22.65
C ARG A 312 -29.61 100.93 -21.27
N PHE A 313 -30.93 100.93 -21.19
CA PHE A 313 -31.68 101.20 -19.95
C PHE A 313 -31.96 99.95 -19.09
N SER A 314 -31.96 98.73 -19.67
CA SER A 314 -32.17 97.48 -18.93
C SER A 314 -30.86 96.73 -18.60
N ARG A 315 -29.74 97.17 -19.16
CA ARG A 315 -28.42 96.51 -19.05
C ARG A 315 -27.99 96.17 -17.62
N ARG A 316 -28.04 97.12 -16.67
CA ARG A 316 -27.64 96.88 -15.27
C ARG A 316 -28.53 95.88 -14.54
N ARG A 317 -29.79 95.73 -14.96
CA ARG A 317 -30.70 94.73 -14.41
C ARG A 317 -30.34 93.36 -14.97
N ALA A 318 -30.21 93.25 -16.29
CA ALA A 318 -29.84 91.99 -16.94
C ALA A 318 -28.45 91.47 -16.51
N GLU A 319 -27.48 92.36 -16.26
CA GLU A 319 -26.17 92.00 -15.68
C GLU A 319 -26.31 91.42 -14.26
N ARG A 320 -27.16 92.01 -13.41
CA ARG A 320 -27.44 91.48 -12.05
C ARG A 320 -28.19 90.16 -12.08
N ASP A 321 -29.17 90.02 -12.96
CA ASP A 321 -29.95 88.80 -13.13
C ASP A 321 -29.05 87.65 -13.63
N THR A 322 -28.13 87.94 -14.56
CA THR A 322 -27.08 86.99 -14.99
C THR A 322 -26.19 86.58 -13.81
N GLN A 323 -25.66 87.54 -13.05
CA GLN A 323 -24.77 87.24 -11.94
C GLN A 323 -25.47 86.44 -10.81
N THR A 324 -26.74 86.73 -10.57
CA THR A 324 -27.57 85.96 -9.62
C THR A 324 -27.77 84.52 -10.11
N ALA A 325 -28.19 84.33 -11.36
CA ALA A 325 -28.41 83.00 -11.94
C ALA A 325 -27.11 82.18 -12.02
N THR A 326 -25.97 82.81 -12.36
CA THR A 326 -24.66 82.14 -12.35
C THR A 326 -24.27 81.73 -10.93
N SER A 327 -24.45 82.59 -9.93
CA SER A 327 -24.11 82.26 -8.55
C SER A 327 -25.01 81.15 -7.99
N GLU A 328 -26.29 81.14 -8.30
CA GLU A 328 -27.21 80.06 -7.91
C GLU A 328 -26.79 78.71 -8.52
N TRP A 329 -26.39 78.71 -9.81
CA TRP A 329 -25.86 77.52 -10.47
C TRP A 329 -24.53 77.04 -9.85
N GLU A 330 -23.58 77.94 -9.61
CA GLU A 330 -22.31 77.62 -8.95
C GLU A 330 -22.54 77.02 -7.55
N GLN A 331 -23.43 77.61 -6.76
CA GLN A 331 -23.79 77.07 -5.44
C GLN A 331 -24.43 75.67 -5.54
N ALA A 332 -25.24 75.41 -6.57
CA ALA A 332 -25.82 74.08 -6.77
C ALA A 332 -24.74 73.05 -7.17
N CYS A 333 -23.80 73.43 -8.03
CA CYS A 333 -22.63 72.61 -8.37
C CYS A 333 -21.76 72.32 -7.15
N ASP A 334 -21.53 73.30 -6.27
CA ASP A 334 -20.77 73.12 -5.03
C ASP A 334 -21.49 72.17 -4.08
N ARG A 335 -22.81 72.31 -3.89
CA ARG A 335 -23.62 71.37 -3.08
C ARG A 335 -23.53 69.94 -3.61
N ALA A 336 -23.68 69.76 -4.93
CA ALA A 336 -23.57 68.43 -5.53
C ALA A 336 -22.15 67.88 -5.41
N THR A 337 -21.12 68.70 -5.59
CA THR A 337 -19.73 68.28 -5.44
C THR A 337 -19.42 67.85 -4.00
N GLN A 338 -19.95 68.55 -3.00
CA GLN A 338 -19.80 68.15 -1.59
C GLN A 338 -20.52 66.83 -1.28
N ARG A 339 -21.72 66.62 -1.81
CA ARG A 339 -22.53 65.42 -1.54
C ARG A 339 -22.06 64.19 -2.33
N TRP A 340 -21.84 64.38 -3.63
CA TRP A 340 -21.61 63.32 -4.61
C TRP A 340 -20.16 63.23 -5.10
N GLY A 341 -19.30 64.21 -4.75
CA GLY A 341 -17.91 64.28 -5.20
C GLY A 341 -17.72 64.91 -6.59
N SER A 342 -18.81 65.18 -7.32
CA SER A 342 -18.80 65.88 -8.61
C SER A 342 -20.19 66.45 -8.93
N ALA A 343 -20.28 67.31 -9.93
CA ALA A 343 -21.53 67.85 -10.46
C ALA A 343 -21.63 67.58 -11.98
N PRO A 344 -22.84 67.40 -12.54
CA PRO A 344 -23.01 67.28 -13.98
C PRO A 344 -22.79 68.64 -14.64
N TRP A 345 -22.21 68.65 -15.85
CA TRP A 345 -22.06 69.92 -16.57
C TRP A 345 -23.45 70.45 -16.97
N GLY A 346 -24.30 69.64 -17.59
CA GLY A 346 -25.65 70.05 -18.00
C GLY A 346 -26.58 68.86 -18.25
N ALA A 347 -27.77 69.13 -18.79
CA ALA A 347 -28.86 68.14 -18.92
C ALA A 347 -28.44 66.83 -19.59
N GLY A 348 -27.58 66.88 -20.62
CA GLY A 348 -27.11 65.69 -21.34
C GLY A 348 -26.20 64.75 -20.54
N GLU A 349 -25.67 65.18 -19.40
CA GLU A 349 -24.79 64.37 -18.55
C GLU A 349 -25.48 63.86 -17.28
N VAL A 350 -26.68 64.34 -16.97
CA VAL A 350 -27.35 64.06 -15.68
C VAL A 350 -27.53 62.56 -15.45
N GLU A 351 -27.97 61.82 -16.46
CA GLU A 351 -28.23 60.38 -16.32
C GLU A 351 -26.95 59.58 -16.02
N SER A 352 -25.90 59.77 -16.84
CA SER A 352 -24.62 59.08 -16.69
C SER A 352 -23.83 59.54 -15.46
N TRP A 353 -23.98 60.81 -15.07
CA TRP A 353 -23.45 61.33 -13.81
C TRP A 353 -24.17 60.70 -12.61
N ALA A 354 -25.51 60.70 -12.60
CA ALA A 354 -26.32 60.13 -11.52
C ALA A 354 -26.05 58.63 -11.34
N GLU A 355 -25.93 57.88 -12.44
CA GLU A 355 -25.53 56.48 -12.38
C GLU A 355 -24.16 56.29 -11.72
N ARG A 356 -23.16 57.06 -12.14
CA ARG A 356 -21.78 56.91 -11.66
C ARG A 356 -21.65 57.29 -10.18
N VAL A 357 -22.25 58.40 -9.74
CA VAL A 357 -22.17 58.84 -8.34
C VAL A 357 -23.00 57.96 -7.41
N SER A 358 -24.15 57.45 -7.87
CA SER A 358 -24.96 56.50 -7.09
C SER A 358 -24.24 55.15 -6.93
N GLN A 359 -23.59 54.62 -7.98
CA GLN A 359 -22.74 53.42 -7.87
C GLN A 359 -21.58 53.63 -6.88
N GLN A 360 -20.89 54.77 -6.96
CA GLN A 360 -19.78 55.08 -6.06
C GLN A 360 -20.24 55.16 -4.59
N ARG A 361 -21.38 55.81 -4.32
CA ARG A 361 -21.94 55.89 -2.96
C ARG A 361 -22.45 54.54 -2.46
N ALA A 362 -23.15 53.77 -3.29
CA ALA A 362 -23.60 52.42 -2.93
C ALA A 362 -22.41 51.50 -2.60
N GLY A 363 -21.29 51.61 -3.31
CA GLY A 363 -20.07 50.86 -3.00
C GLY A 363 -19.37 51.27 -1.69
N GLN A 364 -19.72 52.42 -1.11
CA GLN A 364 -19.23 52.85 0.20
C GLN A 364 -20.14 52.41 1.35
N ASP A 365 -21.37 51.99 1.06
CA ASP A 365 -22.32 51.54 2.06
C ASP A 365 -21.79 50.28 2.80
N PRO A 366 -21.77 50.27 4.15
CA PRO A 366 -21.28 49.12 4.91
C PRO A 366 -22.01 47.82 4.61
N GLN A 367 -23.34 47.86 4.43
CA GLN A 367 -24.16 46.66 4.21
C GLN A 367 -23.88 46.07 2.83
N VAL A 368 -23.78 46.91 1.80
CA VAL A 368 -23.42 46.49 0.44
C VAL A 368 -22.01 45.90 0.41
N ARG A 369 -21.05 46.55 1.07
CA ARG A 369 -19.66 46.07 1.15
C ARG A 369 -19.57 44.73 1.87
N ASP A 370 -20.24 44.57 3.00
CA ASP A 370 -20.17 43.34 3.79
C ASP A 370 -20.89 42.18 3.10
N ALA A 371 -22.02 42.44 2.45
CA ALA A 371 -22.69 41.43 1.61
C ALA A 371 -21.82 41.01 0.40
N SER A 372 -21.17 41.97 -0.26
CA SER A 372 -20.24 41.68 -1.35
C SER A 372 -19.04 40.84 -0.89
N LYS A 373 -18.45 41.18 0.27
CA LYS A 373 -17.40 40.38 0.90
C LYS A 373 -17.89 38.96 1.22
N ALA A 374 -19.07 38.80 1.79
CA ALA A 374 -19.64 37.49 2.12
C ALA A 374 -19.78 36.61 0.86
N SER A 375 -20.27 37.17 -0.25
CA SER A 375 -20.31 36.49 -1.55
C SER A 375 -18.91 36.08 -2.04
N THR A 376 -17.91 36.95 -1.90
CA THR A 376 -16.52 36.61 -2.26
C THR A 376 -15.94 35.51 -1.37
N VAL A 377 -16.20 35.54 -0.07
CA VAL A 377 -15.76 34.51 0.89
C VAL A 377 -16.37 33.16 0.51
N ALA A 378 -17.69 33.08 0.28
CA ALA A 378 -18.35 31.84 -0.14
C ALA A 378 -17.74 31.26 -1.43
N LYS A 379 -17.40 32.11 -2.41
CA LYS A 379 -16.73 31.69 -3.65
C LYS A 379 -15.30 31.18 -3.41
N ILE A 380 -14.57 31.78 -2.47
CA ILE A 380 -13.23 31.33 -2.09
C ILE A 380 -13.32 29.96 -1.42
N GLU A 381 -14.28 29.76 -0.53
CA GLU A 381 -14.51 28.48 0.16
C GLU A 381 -14.85 27.37 -0.85
N LEU A 382 -15.78 27.61 -1.77
CA LEU A 382 -16.11 26.66 -2.86
C LEU A 382 -14.87 26.30 -3.69
N ASN A 383 -14.09 27.30 -4.12
CA ASN A 383 -12.86 27.04 -4.87
C ASN A 383 -11.79 26.31 -4.06
N THR A 384 -11.75 26.53 -2.76
CA THR A 384 -10.83 25.83 -1.85
C THR A 384 -11.22 24.36 -1.71
N ALA A 385 -12.52 24.08 -1.56
CA ALA A 385 -13.05 22.72 -1.54
C ALA A 385 -12.73 21.96 -2.85
N HIS A 386 -12.99 22.58 -4.01
CA HIS A 386 -12.65 22.00 -5.32
C HIS A 386 -11.16 21.61 -5.46
N LYS A 387 -10.24 22.37 -4.83
CA LYS A 387 -8.80 22.05 -4.83
C LYS A 387 -8.42 21.01 -3.78
N ARG A 388 -9.10 20.99 -2.64
CA ARG A 388 -8.84 20.07 -1.52
C ARG A 388 -9.31 18.65 -1.83
N HIS A 389 -10.51 18.49 -2.39
CA HIS A 389 -11.14 17.18 -2.60
C HIS A 389 -10.27 16.20 -3.42
N PRO A 390 -9.64 16.60 -4.55
CA PRO A 390 -8.72 15.72 -5.27
C PRO A 390 -7.52 15.28 -4.43
N LEU A 391 -6.94 16.18 -3.62
CA LEU A 391 -5.78 15.86 -2.78
C LEU A 391 -6.12 14.86 -1.68
N GLU A 392 -7.31 14.95 -1.10
CA GLU A 392 -7.80 13.98 -0.12
C GLU A 392 -8.03 12.61 -0.75
N ALA A 393 -8.64 12.56 -1.94
CA ALA A 393 -8.82 11.32 -2.69
C ALA A 393 -7.49 10.66 -3.03
N GLN A 394 -6.50 11.43 -3.47
CA GLN A 394 -5.14 10.95 -3.73
C GLN A 394 -4.45 10.44 -2.44
N GLY A 395 -4.65 11.14 -1.32
CA GLY A 395 -4.16 10.73 -0.02
C GLY A 395 -4.73 9.39 0.43
N LEU A 396 -6.03 9.16 0.22
CA LEU A 396 -6.67 7.87 0.46
C LEU A 396 -6.14 6.80 -0.51
N ALA A 397 -6.03 7.11 -1.80
CA ALA A 397 -5.54 6.19 -2.81
C ALA A 397 -4.11 5.69 -2.54
N ARG A 398 -3.21 6.57 -2.08
CA ARG A 398 -1.85 6.16 -1.67
C ARG A 398 -1.82 5.20 -0.49
N ARG A 399 -2.79 5.32 0.44
CA ARG A 399 -2.90 4.41 1.60
C ARG A 399 -3.47 3.05 1.22
N VAL A 400 -4.46 3.04 0.32
CA VAL A 400 -5.17 1.83 -0.14
C VAL A 400 -4.33 1.05 -1.16
N PHE A 401 -3.84 1.70 -2.21
CA PHE A 401 -3.06 1.10 -3.29
C PHE A 401 -1.56 1.33 -3.04
N ARG A 402 -1.03 0.76 -1.95
CA ARG A 402 0.39 0.88 -1.62
C ARG A 402 1.25 0.34 -2.76
N ASN A 403 2.38 1.01 -3.01
CA ASN A 403 3.35 0.66 -4.06
C ASN A 403 2.82 0.77 -5.51
N ASP A 404 1.67 1.40 -5.74
CA ASP A 404 1.20 1.74 -7.08
C ASP A 404 1.47 3.22 -7.42
N PRO A 405 2.43 3.52 -8.31
CA PRO A 405 2.70 4.90 -8.75
C PRO A 405 1.49 5.58 -9.40
N ALA A 406 0.55 4.81 -9.98
CA ALA A 406 -0.65 5.34 -10.60
C ALA A 406 -1.70 5.78 -9.56
N ALA A 407 -1.57 5.38 -8.29
CA ALA A 407 -2.51 5.75 -7.23
C ALA A 407 -2.61 7.27 -7.01
N GLN A 408 -1.55 8.02 -7.34
CA GLN A 408 -1.54 9.49 -7.21
C GLN A 408 -2.46 10.21 -8.21
N PHE A 409 -2.98 9.51 -9.23
CA PHE A 409 -3.88 10.08 -10.22
C PHE A 409 -5.34 9.67 -10.01
N LEU A 410 -5.62 8.92 -8.95
CA LEU A 410 -6.97 8.44 -8.66
C LEU A 410 -7.81 9.54 -8.00
N THR A 411 -9.05 9.65 -8.48
CA THR A 411 -10.13 10.41 -7.85
C THR A 411 -10.89 9.48 -6.89
N ALA A 412 -11.82 10.02 -6.11
CA ALA A 412 -12.64 9.19 -5.23
C ALA A 412 -13.45 8.15 -6.04
N GLU A 413 -14.02 8.56 -7.18
CA GLU A 413 -14.78 7.66 -8.06
C GLU A 413 -13.91 6.58 -8.73
N SER A 414 -12.74 6.94 -9.25
CA SER A 414 -11.87 5.94 -9.89
C SER A 414 -11.21 5.01 -8.88
N GLY A 415 -10.94 5.50 -7.66
CA GLY A 415 -10.52 4.70 -6.52
C GLY A 415 -11.58 3.68 -6.09
N GLU A 416 -12.84 4.12 -5.94
CA GLU A 416 -14.00 3.26 -5.64
C GLU A 416 -14.14 2.16 -6.68
N ARG A 417 -14.18 2.52 -7.98
CA ARG A 417 -14.33 1.57 -9.08
C ARG A 417 -13.22 0.53 -9.09
N ARG A 418 -11.97 0.96 -8.87
CA ARG A 418 -10.81 0.06 -8.88
C ARG A 418 -10.82 -0.87 -7.66
N ALA A 419 -11.19 -0.37 -6.49
CA ALA A 419 -11.35 -1.20 -5.30
C ALA A 419 -12.45 -2.23 -5.51
N ALA A 420 -13.60 -1.84 -6.06
CA ALA A 420 -14.70 -2.74 -6.39
C ALA A 420 -14.31 -3.81 -7.42
N GLN A 421 -13.49 -3.47 -8.43
CA GLN A 421 -12.93 -4.44 -9.36
C GLN A 421 -12.01 -5.46 -8.68
N ASN A 422 -11.20 -5.02 -7.72
CA ASN A 422 -10.37 -5.93 -6.92
C ASN A 422 -11.26 -6.84 -6.04
N THR A 423 -12.31 -6.31 -5.42
CA THR A 423 -13.28 -7.10 -4.66
C THR A 423 -13.86 -8.22 -5.52
N GLU A 424 -14.32 -7.90 -6.73
CA GLU A 424 -14.89 -8.88 -7.64
C GLU A 424 -13.84 -9.92 -8.09
N ARG A 425 -12.62 -9.49 -8.38
CA ARG A 425 -11.52 -10.40 -8.74
C ARG A 425 -11.21 -11.40 -7.63
N TRP A 426 -11.14 -10.96 -6.38
CA TRP A 426 -10.87 -11.83 -5.24
C TRP A 426 -12.06 -12.75 -4.90
N ARG A 427 -13.29 -12.25 -5.05
CA ARG A 427 -14.51 -13.05 -4.92
C ARG A 427 -14.58 -14.15 -5.97
N GLY A 428 -14.28 -13.82 -7.23
CA GLY A 428 -14.17 -14.79 -8.32
C GLY A 428 -13.13 -15.86 -8.00
N ARG A 429 -11.92 -15.46 -7.60
CA ARG A 429 -10.86 -16.41 -7.18
C ARG A 429 -11.31 -17.33 -6.04
N ALA A 430 -11.99 -16.81 -5.03
CA ALA A 430 -12.48 -17.62 -3.92
C ALA A 430 -13.56 -18.62 -4.36
N THR A 431 -14.37 -18.25 -5.35
CA THR A 431 -15.38 -19.13 -5.97
C THR A 431 -14.69 -20.24 -6.78
N ASP A 432 -13.72 -19.89 -7.61
CA ASP A 432 -12.98 -20.84 -8.46
C ASP A 432 -12.22 -21.88 -7.61
N LEU A 433 -11.53 -21.44 -6.56
CA LEU A 433 -10.79 -22.33 -5.65
C LEU A 433 -11.71 -23.33 -4.94
N ARG A 434 -12.91 -22.89 -4.54
CA ARG A 434 -13.92 -23.78 -3.94
C ARG A 434 -14.49 -24.75 -4.95
N ALA A 435 -14.77 -24.29 -6.17
CA ALA A 435 -15.25 -25.15 -7.24
C ALA A 435 -14.23 -26.26 -7.54
N GLU A 436 -12.94 -25.91 -7.62
CA GLU A 436 -11.85 -26.88 -7.80
C GLU A 436 -11.76 -27.88 -6.64
N ALA A 437 -11.87 -27.42 -5.39
CA ALA A 437 -11.89 -28.30 -4.23
C ALA A 437 -13.08 -29.29 -4.24
N VAL A 438 -14.24 -28.85 -4.73
CA VAL A 438 -15.42 -29.72 -4.90
C VAL A 438 -15.21 -30.72 -6.03
N GLU A 439 -14.64 -30.31 -7.17
CA GLU A 439 -14.30 -31.21 -8.28
C GLU A 439 -13.35 -32.33 -7.83
N LEU A 440 -12.27 -31.98 -7.12
CA LEU A 440 -11.30 -32.96 -6.62
C LEU A 440 -11.92 -33.97 -5.64
N ARG A 441 -12.91 -33.55 -4.84
CA ARG A 441 -13.65 -34.45 -3.92
C ARG A 441 -14.61 -35.39 -4.63
N GLN A 442 -15.09 -35.03 -5.82
CA GLN A 442 -16.05 -35.83 -6.59
C GLN A 442 -15.36 -36.84 -7.52
N LEU A 443 -14.09 -36.61 -7.86
CA LEU A 443 -13.29 -37.51 -8.69
C LEU A 443 -12.84 -38.77 -7.93
N PRO A 444 -12.67 -39.92 -8.60
CA PRO A 444 -11.95 -41.05 -8.05
C PRO A 444 -10.54 -40.63 -7.60
N THR A 445 -10.07 -41.13 -6.46
CA THR A 445 -8.82 -40.67 -5.81
C THR A 445 -7.60 -40.69 -6.73
N ASP A 446 -7.48 -41.70 -7.59
CA ASP A 446 -6.35 -41.81 -8.52
C ASP A 446 -6.41 -40.74 -9.63
N GLN A 447 -7.61 -40.46 -10.17
CA GLN A 447 -7.80 -39.41 -11.17
C GLN A 447 -7.61 -38.00 -10.56
N ALA A 448 -8.06 -37.82 -9.31
CA ALA A 448 -7.82 -36.58 -8.58
C ALA A 448 -6.32 -36.36 -8.35
N ALA A 449 -5.59 -37.40 -7.92
CA ALA A 449 -4.15 -37.33 -7.69
C ALA A 449 -3.36 -37.02 -8.98
N GLU A 450 -3.71 -37.67 -10.09
CA GLU A 450 -3.09 -37.42 -11.40
C GLU A 450 -3.31 -35.96 -11.86
N ARG A 451 -4.52 -35.41 -11.64
CA ARG A 451 -4.83 -34.00 -11.94
C ARG A 451 -4.04 -33.02 -11.07
N VAL A 452 -3.91 -33.30 -9.78
CA VAL A 452 -3.09 -32.48 -8.86
C VAL A 452 -1.62 -32.51 -9.28
N GLN A 453 -1.09 -33.69 -9.59
CA GLN A 453 0.30 -33.84 -10.07
C GLN A 453 0.52 -33.10 -11.39
N ALA A 454 -0.38 -33.23 -12.37
CA ALA A 454 -0.29 -32.52 -13.64
C ALA A 454 -0.31 -30.99 -13.46
N LYS A 455 -1.17 -30.48 -12.56
CA LYS A 455 -1.24 -29.05 -12.21
C LYS A 455 0.07 -28.57 -11.59
N HIS A 456 0.62 -29.32 -10.63
CA HIS A 456 1.89 -28.99 -9.97
C HIS A 456 3.07 -29.01 -10.96
N GLN A 457 3.11 -30.00 -11.86
CA GLN A 457 4.12 -30.08 -12.94
C GLN A 457 4.03 -28.88 -13.88
N ALA A 458 2.83 -28.54 -14.34
CA ALA A 458 2.62 -27.38 -15.21
C ALA A 458 3.02 -26.06 -14.51
N ALA A 459 2.72 -25.92 -13.21
CA ALA A 459 3.14 -24.77 -12.42
C ALA A 459 4.67 -24.70 -12.27
N ALA A 460 5.32 -25.83 -12.02
CA ALA A 460 6.78 -25.91 -11.92
C ALA A 460 7.47 -25.57 -13.25
N GLU A 461 6.93 -26.04 -14.39
CA GLU A 461 7.41 -25.67 -15.71
C GLU A 461 7.24 -24.17 -15.98
N HIS A 462 6.09 -23.59 -15.64
CA HIS A 462 5.85 -22.16 -15.82
C HIS A 462 6.85 -21.33 -14.99
N ALA A 463 7.02 -21.68 -13.71
CA ALA A 463 7.99 -21.01 -12.84
C ALA A 463 9.43 -21.15 -13.36
N ALA A 464 9.80 -22.31 -13.93
CA ALA A 464 11.10 -22.50 -14.55
C ALA A 464 11.29 -21.61 -15.79
N ARG A 465 10.26 -21.49 -16.63
CA ARG A 465 10.27 -20.60 -17.81
C ARG A 465 10.37 -19.12 -17.42
N GLU A 466 9.64 -18.68 -16.40
CA GLU A 466 9.74 -17.30 -15.90
C GLU A 466 11.14 -16.99 -15.35
N LYS A 467 11.73 -17.90 -14.57
CA LYS A 467 13.11 -17.78 -14.10
C LYS A 467 14.11 -17.70 -15.26
N GLN A 468 13.90 -18.49 -16.31
CA GLN A 468 14.73 -18.43 -17.51
C GLN A 468 14.59 -17.08 -18.22
N LEU A 469 13.37 -16.60 -18.45
CA LEU A 469 13.12 -15.30 -19.09
C LEU A 469 13.69 -14.14 -18.25
N ALA A 470 13.61 -14.21 -16.92
CA ALA A 470 14.21 -13.22 -16.03
C ALA A 470 15.74 -13.22 -16.15
N ARG A 471 16.38 -14.40 -16.20
CA ARG A 471 17.83 -14.52 -16.45
C ARG A 471 18.22 -13.96 -17.81
N GLU A 472 17.47 -14.26 -18.86
CA GLU A 472 17.73 -13.73 -20.21
C GLU A 472 17.56 -12.21 -20.26
N ARG A 473 16.57 -11.64 -19.57
CA ARG A 473 16.40 -10.18 -19.43
C ARG A 473 17.57 -9.55 -18.69
N ALA A 474 18.01 -10.15 -17.58
CA ALA A 474 19.17 -9.69 -16.83
C ALA A 474 20.46 -9.75 -17.66
N GLU A 475 20.65 -10.80 -18.46
CA GLU A 475 21.78 -10.92 -19.38
C GLU A 475 21.74 -9.90 -20.53
N ARG A 476 20.55 -9.62 -21.10
CA ARG A 476 20.40 -8.57 -22.13
C ARG A 476 20.72 -7.19 -21.58
N LEU A 477 20.23 -6.86 -20.38
CA LEU A 477 20.56 -5.61 -19.69
C LEU A 477 22.07 -5.50 -19.44
N ARG A 478 22.72 -6.60 -19.03
CA ARG A 478 24.18 -6.66 -18.83
C ARG A 478 24.98 -6.50 -20.13
N LYS A 479 24.45 -6.96 -21.27
CA LYS A 479 25.08 -6.83 -22.60
C LYS A 479 24.85 -5.45 -23.24
N GLN A 480 23.74 -4.78 -22.93
CA GLN A 480 23.44 -3.44 -23.45
C GLN A 480 24.19 -2.31 -22.74
N ASP A 481 24.69 -2.54 -21.53
CA ASP A 481 25.41 -1.51 -20.76
C ASP A 481 26.68 -2.09 -20.09
N PRO A 482 27.74 -2.39 -20.87
CA PRO A 482 28.95 -3.05 -20.36
C PRO A 482 29.81 -2.19 -19.41
N TYR A 483 29.45 -0.92 -19.19
CA TYR A 483 30.22 0.03 -18.38
C TYR A 483 29.58 0.46 -17.06
N ARG A 484 28.44 -0.10 -16.65
CA ARG A 484 27.92 0.15 -15.30
C ARG A 484 28.68 -0.71 -14.28
N SER A 485 29.90 -0.27 -13.95
CA SER A 485 30.63 -0.77 -12.78
C SER A 485 29.84 -0.42 -11.51
N PRO A 486 29.85 -1.27 -10.47
CA PRO A 486 29.27 -0.90 -9.19
C PRO A 486 30.05 0.30 -8.66
N THR A 487 29.36 1.41 -8.41
CA THR A 487 29.93 2.60 -7.78
C THR A 487 30.51 2.19 -6.42
N GLN A 488 31.82 1.99 -6.37
CA GLN A 488 32.59 2.05 -5.13
C GLN A 488 32.39 3.46 -4.57
N HIS A 489 31.54 3.58 -3.55
CA HIS A 489 31.55 4.74 -2.68
C HIS A 489 32.93 4.81 -2.01
N GLN A 490 33.81 5.69 -2.52
CA GLN A 490 34.95 6.15 -1.75
C GLN A 490 34.41 6.87 -0.50
N PRO A 491 34.87 6.51 0.72
CA PRO A 491 34.59 7.32 1.89
C PRO A 491 35.29 8.68 1.71
N GLY A 492 34.50 9.76 1.70
CA GLY A 492 35.02 11.12 1.65
C GLY A 492 35.92 11.42 2.86
N PRO A 493 36.94 12.29 2.71
CA PRO A 493 37.89 12.57 3.78
C PRO A 493 37.18 13.27 4.94
N SER A 494 37.43 12.73 6.12
CA SER A 494 37.01 13.21 7.43
C SER A 494 37.39 14.68 7.60
N ARG A 495 36.41 15.59 7.59
CA ARG A 495 36.61 16.94 8.15
C ARG A 495 36.52 16.82 9.67
N GLY A 496 37.69 16.77 10.31
CA GLY A 496 37.81 16.99 11.75
C GLY A 496 37.46 18.45 12.13
N PRO A 497 37.12 18.70 13.41
CA PRO A 497 36.76 20.03 13.88
C PRO A 497 38.01 20.89 14.07
N SER A 498 38.10 22.02 13.36
CA SER A 498 39.12 23.04 13.62
C SER A 498 38.58 24.07 14.62
N LEU A 499 39.15 24.03 15.82
CA LEU A 499 39.13 25.11 16.81
C LEU A 499 40.03 26.28 16.35
N GLY A 500 39.52 27.50 16.52
CA GLY A 500 40.26 28.72 16.94
C GLY A 500 41.28 29.35 16.00
N LEU A 501 40.95 30.51 15.43
CA LEU A 501 41.27 31.86 15.96
C LEU A 501 40.52 32.94 15.16
#